data_AF-A0A1F8PJK4-F1
#
_entry.id   AF-A0A1F8PJK4-F1
#
_cell.length_a   1.000
_cell.length_b   1.000
_cell.length_c   1.000
_cell.angle_alpha   90.00
_cell.angle_beta   90.00
_cell.angle_gamma   90.00
#
_symmetry.space_group_name_H-M   'P 1'
#
loop_
_entity.id
_entity.type
_entity.pdbx_description
1 polymer ?
#
loop_
_entity_poly.entity_id
_entity_poly.type
_entity_poly.pdbx_seq_one_letter_code
_entity_poly.pdbx_strand_id
1 'polypeptide(L)'
;MRNRRLILGAALMLTAVLAYLLQDVVRTTIILPAAYISWVAGIYYRSIPQFLTWVLALMIIFFVILDSLLPGELPTNVPSIPHRSSKATLETLTGWLVKAPGGVYYKWLIANRLGKIAQELFDQGSISLKNRSLTPVNRGELSLTDPVIEYIEVGLFGSFADHPHPRLPWVKASSSPLDMDPMEVVTQLESIAGDIN
;
A
#
# COMPACT_ATOMS: atom_id res chain seq x y z
N MET A 1 24.16 -63.53 -15.19
CA MET A 1 23.94 -62.96 -13.84
C MET A 1 25.17 -62.99 -12.91
N ARG A 2 26.04 -64.02 -12.97
CA ARG A 2 27.27 -64.13 -12.14
C ARG A 2 28.26 -62.96 -12.33
N ASN A 3 28.50 -62.55 -13.59
CA ASN A 3 29.44 -61.46 -13.91
C ASN A 3 28.95 -60.09 -13.39
N ARG A 4 27.63 -59.84 -13.34
CA ARG A 4 27.05 -58.60 -12.79
C ARG A 4 27.30 -58.47 -11.29
N ARG A 5 27.24 -59.56 -10.53
CA ARG A 5 27.54 -59.58 -9.09
C ARG A 5 29.03 -59.33 -8.81
N LEU A 6 29.91 -59.84 -9.66
CA LEU A 6 31.35 -59.59 -9.56
C LEU A 6 31.70 -58.13 -9.84
N ILE A 7 31.09 -57.52 -10.87
CA ILE A 7 31.29 -56.09 -11.18
C ILE A 7 30.78 -55.20 -10.04
N LEU A 8 29.60 -55.51 -9.48
CA LEU A 8 29.06 -54.79 -8.33
C LEU A 8 29.96 -54.92 -7.09
N GLY A 9 30.47 -56.13 -6.82
CA GLY A 9 31.40 -56.35 -5.70
C GLY A 9 32.71 -55.57 -5.88
N ALA A 10 33.29 -55.59 -7.08
CA ALA A 10 34.50 -54.83 -7.39
C ALA A 10 34.27 -53.31 -7.29
N ALA A 11 33.15 -52.81 -7.80
CA ALA A 11 32.79 -51.40 -7.71
C ALA A 11 32.59 -50.95 -6.25
N LEU A 12 31.94 -51.78 -5.43
CA LEU A 12 31.72 -51.49 -4.01
C LEU A 12 33.05 -51.49 -3.25
N MET A 13 33.93 -52.46 -3.51
CA MET A 13 35.26 -52.49 -2.91
C MET A 13 36.09 -51.26 -3.31
N LEU A 14 36.07 -50.90 -4.60
CA LEU A 14 36.76 -49.70 -5.10
C LEU A 14 36.25 -48.43 -4.42
N THR A 15 34.92 -48.32 -4.28
CA THR A 15 34.28 -47.18 -3.61
C THR A 15 34.67 -47.11 -2.14
N ALA A 16 34.71 -48.25 -1.44
CA ALA A 16 35.12 -48.30 -0.04
C ALA A 16 36.58 -47.91 0.17
N VAL A 17 37.50 -48.38 -0.70
CA VAL A 17 38.92 -48.00 -0.67
C VAL A 17 39.08 -46.51 -0.94
N LEU A 18 38.36 -45.98 -1.93
CA LEU A 18 38.38 -44.56 -2.26
C LEU A 18 37.84 -43.71 -1.11
N ALA A 19 36.72 -44.13 -0.51
CA ALA A 19 36.14 -43.45 0.65
C ALA A 19 37.09 -43.46 1.85
N TYR A 20 37.81 -44.56 2.10
CA TYR A 20 38.81 -44.66 3.16
C TYR A 20 40.01 -43.73 2.93
N LEU A 21 40.53 -43.68 1.69
CA LEU A 21 41.63 -42.75 1.34
C LEU A 21 41.19 -41.29 1.44
N LEU A 22 39.95 -40.99 1.06
CA LEU A 22 39.40 -39.63 1.09
C LEU A 22 38.95 -39.21 2.50
N GLN A 23 38.74 -40.17 3.41
CA GLN A 23 38.26 -39.93 4.76
C GLN A 23 39.17 -38.95 5.50
N ASP A 24 40.49 -39.11 5.37
CA ASP A 24 41.45 -38.26 6.08
C ASP A 24 41.44 -36.83 5.52
N VAL A 25 41.34 -36.67 4.20
CA VAL A 25 41.22 -35.36 3.55
C VAL A 25 39.93 -34.65 3.95
N VAL A 26 38.79 -35.36 3.93
CA VAL A 26 37.50 -34.79 4.35
C VAL A 26 37.54 -34.41 5.83
N ARG A 27 38.14 -35.26 6.66
CA ARG A 27 38.23 -35.00 8.10
C ARG A 27 39.09 -33.77 8.42
N THR A 28 40.25 -33.66 7.79
CA THR A 28 41.20 -32.56 8.05
C THR A 28 40.81 -31.26 7.36
N THR A 29 40.24 -31.32 6.16
CA THR A 29 39.92 -30.13 5.37
C THR A 29 38.53 -29.57 5.66
N ILE A 30 37.57 -30.42 6.01
CA ILE A 30 36.16 -30.01 6.15
C ILE A 30 35.68 -30.15 7.60
N ILE A 31 35.79 -31.36 8.16
CA ILE A 31 35.17 -31.65 9.47
C ILE A 31 35.85 -30.87 10.59
N LEU A 32 37.19 -30.91 10.65
CA LEU A 32 37.97 -30.23 11.69
C LEU A 32 37.78 -28.70 11.67
N PRO A 33 37.89 -28.01 10.51
CA PRO A 33 37.62 -26.58 10.45
C PRO A 33 36.19 -26.21 10.80
N ALA A 34 35.20 -26.99 10.34
CA ALA A 34 33.80 -26.74 10.67
C ALA A 34 33.53 -26.90 12.18
N ALA A 35 34.09 -27.94 12.80
CA ALA A 35 34.00 -28.14 14.24
C ALA A 35 34.67 -27.00 15.02
N TYR A 36 35.84 -26.54 14.56
CA TYR A 36 36.54 -25.41 15.17
C TYR A 36 35.74 -24.11 15.06
N ILE A 37 35.19 -23.79 13.88
CA ILE A 37 34.33 -22.62 13.68
C ILE A 37 33.10 -22.69 14.59
N SER A 38 32.45 -23.85 14.67
CA SER A 38 31.30 -24.06 15.54
C SER A 38 31.65 -23.86 17.02
N TRP A 39 32.79 -24.38 17.46
CA TRP A 39 33.27 -24.21 18.82
C TRP A 39 33.58 -22.75 19.15
N VAL A 40 34.31 -22.06 18.28
CA VAL A 40 34.62 -20.62 18.42
C VAL A 40 33.33 -19.79 18.43
N ALA A 41 32.38 -20.07 17.54
CA ALA A 41 31.08 -19.40 17.53
C ALA A 41 30.31 -19.62 18.84
N GLY A 42 30.36 -20.84 19.40
CA GLY A 42 29.79 -21.15 20.70
C GLY A 42 30.43 -20.36 21.85
N ILE A 43 31.75 -20.15 21.80
CA ILE A 43 32.47 -19.28 22.74
C ILE A 43 32.03 -17.85 22.59
N TYR A 44 32.01 -17.30 21.36
CA TYR A 44 31.55 -15.93 21.13
C TYR A 44 30.13 -15.73 21.65
N TYR A 45 29.22 -16.67 21.37
CA TYR A 45 27.85 -16.60 21.83
C TYR A 45 27.74 -16.58 23.36
N ARG A 46 28.52 -17.40 24.07
CA ARG A 46 28.56 -17.43 25.55
C ARG A 46 29.35 -16.28 26.16
N SER A 47 30.30 -15.72 25.41
CA SER A 47 31.17 -14.64 25.86
C SER A 47 30.52 -13.28 25.66
N ILE A 48 29.50 -13.16 24.82
CA ILE A 48 28.63 -11.97 24.79
C ILE A 48 27.98 -11.90 26.17
N PRO A 49 28.38 -10.92 27.00
CA PRO A 49 27.77 -10.73 28.30
C PRO A 49 26.28 -10.50 28.07
N GLN A 50 25.44 -11.18 28.86
CA GLN A 50 23.99 -10.95 28.83
C GLN A 50 23.65 -9.46 28.97
N PHE A 51 24.52 -8.70 29.63
CA PHE A 51 24.45 -7.24 29.68
C PHE A 51 24.48 -6.56 28.31
N LEU A 52 25.35 -6.97 27.38
CA LEU A 52 25.47 -6.37 26.04
C LEU A 52 24.23 -6.61 25.18
N THR A 53 23.59 -7.78 25.29
CA THR A 53 22.33 -8.04 24.57
C THR A 53 21.20 -7.17 25.12
N TRP A 54 21.13 -6.99 26.44
CA TRP A 54 20.18 -6.06 27.06
C TRP A 54 20.44 -4.61 26.67
N VAL A 55 21.70 -4.16 26.67
CA VAL A 55 22.05 -2.80 26.23
C VAL A 55 21.63 -2.59 24.77
N LEU A 56 21.92 -3.51 23.86
CA LEU A 56 21.52 -3.41 22.47
C LEU A 56 19.99 -3.39 22.31
N ALA A 57 19.29 -4.28 23.00
CA ALA A 57 17.82 -4.34 22.96
C ALA A 57 17.20 -3.05 23.50
N LEU A 58 17.67 -2.55 24.64
CA LEU A 58 17.24 -1.29 25.21
C LEU A 58 17.54 -0.12 24.28
N MET A 59 18.69 -0.13 23.61
CA MET A 59 19.05 0.92 22.67
C MET A 59 18.11 0.92 21.45
N ILE A 60 17.78 -0.25 20.90
CA ILE A 60 16.78 -0.37 19.81
C ILE A 60 15.42 0.17 20.26
N ILE A 61 14.94 -0.24 21.43
CA ILE A 61 13.67 0.24 22.00
C ILE A 61 13.72 1.76 22.19
N PHE A 62 14.82 2.28 22.74
CA PHE A 62 15.02 3.71 22.92
C PHE A 62 14.97 4.46 21.58
N PHE A 63 15.63 3.97 20.53
CA PHE A 63 15.56 4.57 19.21
C PHE A 63 14.15 4.53 18.61
N VAL A 64 13.41 3.43 18.77
CA VAL A 64 12.00 3.35 18.33
C VAL A 64 11.13 4.37 19.07
N ILE A 65 11.32 4.53 20.38
CA ILE A 65 10.61 5.53 21.17
C ILE A 65 11.01 6.94 20.74
N LEU A 66 12.30 7.17 20.49
CA LEU A 66 12.82 8.46 20.05
C LEU A 66 12.25 8.82 18.67
N ASP A 67 12.25 7.89 17.73
CA ASP A 67 11.64 8.02 16.40
C ASP A 67 10.12 8.28 16.50
N SER A 68 9.44 7.66 17.47
CA SER A 68 8.03 7.91 17.75
C SER A 68 7.75 9.25 18.43
N LEU A 69 8.75 9.86 19.10
CA LEU A 69 8.65 11.15 19.77
C LEU A 69 9.06 12.31 18.86
N LEU A 70 9.96 12.05 17.90
CA LEU A 70 10.12 12.95 16.77
C LEU A 70 8.79 12.94 16.02
N PRO A 71 8.17 14.11 15.76
CA PRO A 71 6.98 14.19 14.92
C PRO A 71 7.38 13.84 13.48
N GLY A 72 7.52 12.55 13.22
CA GLY A 72 7.54 12.00 11.88
C GLY A 72 6.16 12.24 11.30
N GLU A 73 6.12 12.95 10.18
CA GLU A 73 4.92 13.14 9.36
C GLU A 73 4.47 11.81 8.72
N LEU A 74 4.15 10.82 9.55
CA LEU A 74 3.56 9.56 9.15
C LEU A 74 2.15 9.55 9.72
N PRO A 75 1.12 9.78 8.87
CA PRO A 75 -0.26 9.65 9.31
C PRO A 75 -0.56 8.17 9.51
N THR A 76 -0.25 7.66 10.70
CA THR A 76 -0.86 6.45 11.21
C THR A 76 -2.31 6.79 11.53
N ASN A 77 -3.14 6.71 10.48
CA ASN A 77 -4.60 6.74 10.58
C ASN A 77 -5.06 5.50 11.35
N VAL A 78 -5.02 5.57 12.67
CA VAL A 78 -5.97 4.85 13.50
C VAL A 78 -7.30 5.60 13.32
N PRO A 79 -8.35 5.00 12.75
CA PRO A 79 -9.65 5.65 12.67
C PRO A 79 -10.25 5.70 14.07
N SER A 80 -9.88 6.74 14.82
CA SER A 80 -10.73 7.20 15.92
C SER A 80 -11.93 7.89 15.26
N ILE A 81 -13.12 7.41 15.57
CA ILE A 81 -14.37 8.03 15.16
C ILE A 81 -14.74 9.05 16.25
N PRO A 82 -14.50 10.35 16.08
CA PRO A 82 -15.27 11.34 16.81
C PRO A 82 -16.42 11.80 15.91
N HIS A 83 -17.61 11.48 16.35
CA HIS A 83 -18.87 12.05 15.89
C HIS A 83 -18.86 13.58 16.15
N ARG A 84 -19.34 14.36 15.16
CA ARG A 84 -19.69 15.81 15.18
C ARG A 84 -18.56 16.85 15.15
N SER A 85 -18.40 17.52 14.01
CA SER A 85 -19.08 18.79 13.70
C SER A 85 -18.86 19.14 12.23
N SER A 86 -19.91 19.58 11.51
CA SER A 86 -19.88 19.80 10.05
C SER A 86 -18.92 20.92 9.59
N LYS A 87 -18.40 21.74 10.50
CA LYS A 87 -17.49 22.85 10.16
C LYS A 87 -16.03 22.39 9.96
N ALA A 88 -15.57 21.38 10.67
CA ALA A 88 -14.21 20.85 10.52
C ALA A 88 -13.99 20.11 9.17
N THR A 89 -15.07 19.65 8.54
CA THR A 89 -15.01 18.96 7.24
C THR A 89 -14.65 19.92 6.10
N LEU A 90 -15.02 21.21 6.17
CA LEU A 90 -14.71 22.19 5.12
C LEU A 90 -13.27 22.73 5.21
N GLU A 91 -12.77 22.94 6.43
CA GLU A 91 -11.36 23.31 6.67
C GLU A 91 -10.40 22.21 6.21
N THR A 92 -10.77 20.94 6.42
CA THR A 92 -9.99 19.84 5.85
C THR A 92 -10.08 19.86 4.34
N LEU A 93 -11.27 19.96 3.74
CA LEU A 93 -11.47 19.94 2.28
C LEU A 93 -10.67 21.04 1.55
N THR A 94 -10.59 22.25 2.12
CA THR A 94 -9.75 23.33 1.60
C THR A 94 -8.26 22.99 1.65
N GLY A 95 -7.78 22.34 2.72
CA GLY A 95 -6.41 21.80 2.79
C GLY A 95 -6.11 20.73 1.74
N TRP A 96 -7.09 19.86 1.42
CA TRP A 96 -6.97 18.87 0.34
C TRP A 96 -7.03 19.50 -1.06
N LEU A 97 -7.82 20.56 -1.23
CA LEU A 97 -7.95 21.32 -2.48
C LEU A 97 -6.63 22.01 -2.87
N VAL A 98 -5.88 22.54 -1.89
CA VAL A 98 -4.54 23.11 -2.12
C VAL A 98 -3.51 22.04 -2.53
N LYS A 99 -3.70 20.79 -2.12
CA LYS A 99 -2.84 19.63 -2.50
C LYS A 99 -3.32 18.87 -3.73
N ALA A 100 -4.48 19.22 -4.29
CA ALA A 100 -5.10 18.60 -5.47
C ALA A 100 -4.18 18.46 -6.71
N PRO A 101 -3.26 19.40 -7.04
CA PRO A 101 -2.41 19.23 -8.21
C PRO A 101 -1.37 18.10 -8.07
N GLY A 102 -1.21 17.51 -6.87
CA GLY A 102 -0.15 16.55 -6.57
C GLY A 102 -0.38 15.08 -6.95
N GLY A 103 -1.58 14.66 -7.35
CA GLY A 103 -1.79 13.27 -7.81
C GLY A 103 -3.23 12.81 -8.04
N VAL A 104 -3.41 11.75 -8.85
CA VAL A 104 -4.72 11.16 -9.21
C VAL A 104 -5.53 10.78 -7.96
N TYR A 105 -4.87 10.29 -6.90
CA TYR A 105 -5.55 9.95 -5.65
C TYR A 105 -6.28 11.15 -5.05
N TYR A 106 -5.64 12.33 -5.05
CA TYR A 106 -6.24 13.55 -4.50
C TYR A 106 -7.42 14.03 -5.36
N LYS A 107 -7.28 13.97 -6.70
CA LYS A 107 -8.37 14.27 -7.64
C LYS A 107 -9.58 13.34 -7.43
N TRP A 108 -9.34 12.03 -7.35
CA TRP A 108 -10.37 11.03 -7.04
C TRP A 108 -11.02 11.27 -5.67
N LEU A 109 -10.23 11.62 -4.65
CA LEU A 109 -10.76 11.85 -3.31
C LEU A 109 -11.70 13.07 -3.28
N ILE A 110 -11.34 14.15 -3.99
CA ILE A 110 -12.17 15.34 -4.13
C ILE A 110 -13.46 14.99 -4.87
N ALA A 111 -13.37 14.26 -5.99
CA ALA A 111 -14.52 13.79 -6.75
C ALA A 111 -15.47 12.92 -5.90
N ASN A 112 -14.93 11.97 -5.13
CA ASN A 112 -15.70 11.11 -4.23
C ASN A 112 -16.41 11.91 -3.14
N ARG A 113 -15.72 12.90 -2.54
CA ARG A 113 -16.33 13.76 -1.52
C ARG A 113 -17.45 14.63 -2.09
N LEU A 114 -17.22 15.26 -3.23
CA LEU A 114 -18.24 16.05 -3.92
C LEU A 114 -19.43 15.19 -4.36
N GLY A 115 -19.17 13.97 -4.84
CA GLY A 115 -20.23 13.04 -5.21
C GLY A 115 -21.08 12.59 -4.04
N LYS A 116 -20.49 12.39 -2.85
CA LYS A 116 -21.26 12.11 -1.62
C LYS A 116 -22.12 13.29 -1.18
N ILE A 117 -21.61 14.50 -1.27
CA ILE A 117 -22.37 15.72 -0.98
C ILE A 117 -23.54 15.86 -1.97
N ALA A 118 -23.28 15.64 -3.25
CA ALA A 118 -24.31 15.64 -4.28
C ALA A 118 -25.39 14.58 -3.98
N GLN A 119 -24.99 13.36 -3.61
CA GLN A 119 -25.91 12.30 -3.20
C GLN A 119 -26.77 12.71 -1.99
N GLU A 120 -26.18 13.31 -0.95
CA GLU A 120 -26.91 13.80 0.21
C GLU A 120 -27.89 14.94 -0.14
N LEU A 121 -27.52 15.83 -1.07
CA LEU A 121 -28.40 16.90 -1.57
C LEU A 121 -29.58 16.32 -2.38
N PHE A 122 -29.34 15.32 -3.23
CA PHE A 122 -30.39 14.72 -4.06
C PHE A 122 -31.35 13.85 -3.24
N ASP A 123 -30.85 13.09 -2.26
CA ASP A 123 -31.68 12.31 -1.35
C ASP A 123 -32.60 13.22 -0.51
N GLN A 124 -32.23 14.49 -0.29
CA GLN A 124 -33.11 15.51 0.32
C GLN A 124 -34.14 16.08 -0.66
N GLY A 125 -33.75 16.28 -1.92
CA GLY A 125 -34.58 16.86 -2.98
C GLY A 125 -35.53 15.89 -3.71
N SER A 126 -35.81 14.71 -3.15
CA SER A 126 -36.65 13.63 -3.74
C SER A 126 -36.09 12.91 -4.99
N ILE A 127 -34.85 13.21 -5.40
CA ILE A 127 -34.16 12.54 -6.51
C ILE A 127 -33.20 11.49 -5.92
N SER A 128 -33.60 10.22 -5.90
CA SER A 128 -32.77 9.19 -5.29
C SER A 128 -31.71 8.65 -6.27
N LEU A 129 -30.42 8.77 -5.91
CA LEU A 129 -29.28 8.15 -6.64
C LEU A 129 -29.08 6.66 -6.32
N LYS A 130 -30.11 5.99 -5.79
CA LYS A 130 -30.01 4.62 -5.25
C LYS A 130 -29.54 3.56 -6.25
N ASN A 131 -29.63 3.83 -7.55
CA ASN A 131 -29.37 2.87 -8.61
C ASN A 131 -28.05 3.09 -9.35
N ARG A 132 -26.91 3.27 -8.66
CA ARG A 132 -25.52 3.18 -9.20
C ARG A 132 -25.16 3.93 -10.50
N SER A 133 -26.06 4.74 -11.05
CA SER A 133 -25.84 5.61 -12.20
C SER A 133 -26.84 6.76 -12.17
N LEU A 134 -26.42 7.93 -12.64
CA LEU A 134 -27.33 9.00 -13.00
C LEU A 134 -27.97 8.57 -14.32
N THR A 135 -29.12 7.89 -14.22
CA THR A 135 -29.90 7.50 -15.40
C THR A 135 -30.23 8.73 -16.25
N PRO A 136 -30.45 8.58 -17.57
CA PRO A 136 -30.73 9.71 -18.46
C PRO A 136 -31.92 10.57 -18.02
N VAL A 137 -32.86 9.96 -17.30
CA VAL A 137 -34.02 10.62 -16.69
C VAL A 137 -33.60 11.60 -15.60
N ASN A 138 -32.70 11.19 -14.69
CA ASN A 138 -32.17 12.06 -13.63
C ASN A 138 -31.23 13.14 -14.20
N ARG A 139 -30.55 12.88 -15.32
CA ARG A 139 -29.71 13.88 -16.03
C ARG A 139 -30.51 15.02 -16.65
N GLY A 140 -31.78 14.79 -16.99
CA GLY A 140 -32.65 15.81 -17.56
C GLY A 140 -33.30 16.72 -16.52
N GLU A 141 -33.50 16.21 -15.30
CA GLU A 141 -34.06 16.97 -14.17
C GLU A 141 -32.98 17.80 -13.45
N LEU A 142 -31.75 17.29 -13.42
CA LEU A 142 -30.59 18.00 -12.89
C LEU A 142 -29.98 18.82 -14.01
N SER A 143 -29.98 20.14 -13.89
CA SER A 143 -29.31 21.07 -14.85
C SER A 143 -27.78 21.00 -14.76
N LEU A 144 -27.22 19.80 -14.63
CA LEU A 144 -25.80 19.52 -14.59
C LEU A 144 -25.27 19.32 -16.00
N THR A 145 -24.05 19.80 -16.25
CA THR A 145 -23.39 19.54 -17.52
C THR A 145 -22.86 18.09 -17.55
N ASP A 146 -22.90 17.43 -18.70
CA ASP A 146 -22.35 16.07 -18.91
C ASP A 146 -20.97 15.81 -18.26
N PRO A 147 -19.95 16.70 -18.35
CA PRO A 147 -18.66 16.49 -17.67
C PRO A 147 -18.75 16.49 -16.14
N VAL A 148 -19.67 17.25 -15.53
CA VAL A 148 -19.87 17.25 -14.07
C VAL A 148 -20.50 15.95 -13.61
N ILE A 149 -21.45 15.44 -14.38
CA ILE A 149 -22.08 14.14 -14.14
C ILE A 149 -21.01 13.04 -14.19
N GLU A 150 -20.17 13.03 -15.22
CA GLU A 150 -19.10 12.04 -15.36
C GLU A 150 -18.07 12.15 -14.22
N TYR A 151 -17.71 13.37 -13.81
CA TYR A 151 -16.83 13.60 -12.67
C TYR A 151 -17.40 13.03 -11.36
N ILE A 152 -18.68 13.26 -11.09
CA ILE A 152 -19.39 12.75 -9.91
C ILE A 152 -19.52 11.23 -9.95
N GLU A 153 -19.87 10.66 -11.11
CA GLU A 153 -20.00 9.20 -11.28
C GLU A 153 -18.66 8.48 -11.07
N VAL A 154 -17.58 9.00 -11.64
CA VAL A 154 -16.23 8.45 -11.45
C VAL A 154 -15.79 8.58 -9.99
N GLY A 155 -16.14 9.66 -9.30
CA GLY A 155 -15.86 9.84 -7.87
C GLY A 155 -16.63 8.87 -6.97
N LEU A 156 -17.90 8.59 -7.28
CA LEU A 156 -18.78 7.73 -6.47
C LEU A 156 -18.58 6.25 -6.73
N PHE A 157 -18.44 5.86 -8.00
CA PHE A 157 -18.45 4.46 -8.43
C PHE A 157 -17.12 3.99 -9.02
N GLY A 158 -16.25 4.91 -9.42
CA GLY A 158 -14.93 4.60 -9.97
C GLY A 158 -13.85 4.43 -8.91
N SER A 159 -12.75 3.79 -9.30
CA SER A 159 -11.53 3.68 -8.48
C SER A 159 -10.42 4.55 -9.04
N PHE A 160 -9.57 5.10 -8.16
CA PHE A 160 -8.35 5.80 -8.59
C PHE A 160 -7.42 4.91 -9.41
N ALA A 161 -7.51 3.59 -9.25
CA ALA A 161 -6.69 2.61 -9.98
C ALA A 161 -7.04 2.54 -11.48
N ASP A 162 -8.26 2.96 -11.85
CA ASP A 162 -8.74 2.95 -13.23
C ASP A 162 -8.15 4.11 -14.07
N HIS A 163 -7.49 5.07 -13.40
CA HIS A 163 -6.84 6.22 -14.00
C HIS A 163 -5.34 6.26 -13.67
N PRO A 164 -4.54 5.29 -14.17
CA PRO A 164 -3.12 5.27 -13.88
C PRO A 164 -2.42 6.46 -14.52
N HIS A 165 -1.65 7.20 -13.72
CA HIS A 165 -0.70 8.16 -14.29
C HIS A 165 0.39 7.41 -15.07
N PRO A 166 0.73 7.85 -16.28
CA PRO A 166 1.88 7.32 -16.98
C PRO A 166 3.14 7.54 -16.15
N ARG A 167 3.87 6.46 -15.85
CA ARG A 167 5.16 6.51 -15.12
C ARG A 167 6.28 7.16 -15.94
N LEU A 168 6.05 7.34 -17.24
CA LEU A 168 7.04 7.82 -18.21
C LEU A 168 6.76 9.29 -18.55
N PRO A 169 7.76 10.18 -18.47
CA PRO A 169 7.57 11.63 -18.65
C PRO A 169 7.17 12.06 -20.07
N TRP A 170 7.28 11.16 -21.05
CA TRP A 170 6.94 11.42 -22.46
C TRP A 170 5.58 10.88 -22.89
N VAL A 171 4.89 10.12 -22.04
CA VAL A 171 3.55 9.63 -22.34
C VAL A 171 2.55 10.66 -21.84
N LYS A 172 1.80 11.28 -22.75
CA LYS A 172 0.70 12.18 -22.38
C LYS A 172 -0.34 11.37 -21.61
N ALA A 173 -0.68 11.82 -20.40
CA ALA A 173 -1.80 11.27 -19.66
C ALA A 173 -3.06 11.42 -20.53
N SER A 174 -3.85 10.36 -20.65
CA SER A 174 -5.19 10.45 -21.23
C SER A 174 -6.03 11.39 -20.36
N SER A 175 -6.75 12.32 -21.00
CA SER A 175 -7.74 13.17 -20.34
C SER A 175 -8.64 12.31 -19.45
N SER A 176 -8.52 12.45 -18.13
CA SER A 176 -9.39 11.77 -17.18
C SER A 176 -10.55 12.70 -16.85
N PRO A 177 -11.78 12.19 -16.64
CA PRO A 177 -12.87 12.98 -16.10
C PRO A 177 -12.48 13.68 -14.79
N LEU A 178 -11.55 13.09 -14.01
CA LEU A 178 -10.99 13.64 -12.78
C LEU A 178 -10.12 14.89 -12.96
N ASP A 179 -9.79 15.28 -14.20
CA ASP A 179 -9.02 16.49 -14.50
C ASP A 179 -9.89 17.77 -14.54
N MET A 180 -11.21 17.65 -14.38
CA MET A 180 -12.13 18.78 -14.26
C MET A 180 -11.81 19.65 -13.05
N ASP A 181 -12.00 20.97 -13.17
CA ASP A 181 -11.83 21.89 -12.05
C ASP A 181 -12.91 21.63 -10.99
N PRO A 182 -12.54 21.24 -9.75
CA PRO A 182 -13.51 21.03 -8.68
C PRO A 182 -14.37 22.26 -8.39
N MET A 183 -13.89 23.47 -8.69
CA MET A 183 -14.64 24.70 -8.47
C MET A 183 -15.85 24.81 -9.40
N GLU A 184 -15.72 24.32 -10.63
CA GLU A 184 -16.82 24.30 -11.60
C GLU A 184 -17.95 23.37 -11.13
N VAL A 185 -17.57 22.21 -10.58
CA VAL A 185 -18.51 21.24 -9.99
C VAL A 185 -19.23 21.83 -8.78
N VAL A 186 -18.50 22.52 -7.88
CA VAL A 186 -19.09 23.18 -6.71
C VAL A 186 -20.09 24.27 -7.13
N THR A 187 -19.74 25.09 -8.12
CA THR A 187 -20.60 26.17 -8.61
C THR A 187 -21.93 25.64 -9.15
N GLN A 188 -21.88 24.52 -9.89
CA GLN A 188 -23.11 23.88 -10.40
C GLN A 188 -23.94 23.23 -9.29
N LEU A 189 -23.30 22.59 -8.31
CA LEU A 189 -24.01 22.03 -7.15
C LEU A 189 -24.65 23.11 -6.28
N GLU A 190 -24.01 24.26 -6.10
CA GLU A 190 -24.55 25.40 -5.36
C GLU A 190 -25.77 26.01 -6.08
N SER A 191 -25.73 26.12 -7.41
CA SER A 191 -26.88 26.57 -8.20
C SER A 191 -28.10 25.67 -8.00
N ILE A 192 -27.90 24.36 -7.87
CA ILE A 192 -29.00 23.41 -7.65
C ILE A 192 -29.48 23.47 -6.19
N ALA A 193 -28.56 23.53 -5.23
CA ALA A 193 -28.92 23.64 -3.82
C ALA A 193 -29.71 24.92 -3.50
N GLY A 194 -29.43 26.02 -4.22
CA GLY A 194 -30.19 27.27 -4.12
C GLY A 194 -31.60 27.21 -4.73
N ASP A 195 -31.87 26.28 -5.64
CA ASP A 195 -33.18 26.12 -6.30
C ASP A 195 -34.12 25.16 -5.53
N ILE A 196 -33.55 24.30 -4.68
CA ILE A 196 -34.29 23.32 -3.85
C ILE A 196 -34.88 23.96 -2.57
N ASN A 197 -34.47 25.19 -2.23
CA ASN A 197 -34.77 25.87 -0.96
C ASN A 197 -35.70 27.08 -1.17
#